data_AF-A0A369RMV2-F1
#
_entry.id   AF-A0A369RMV2-F1
#
_cell.length_a   1.000
_cell.length_b   1.000
_cell.length_c   1.000
_cell.angle_alpha   90.00
_cell.angle_beta   90.00
_cell.angle_gamma   90.00
#
_symmetry.space_group_name_H-M   'P 1'
#
loop_
_entity.id
_entity.type
_entity.pdbx_description
1 polymer ?
#
loop_
_entity_poly.entity_id
_entity_poly.type
_entity_poly.pdbx_seq_one_letter_code
_entity_poly.pdbx_strand_id
1 'polypeptide(L)'
;TPNNFNIRYNNWPTIVNQTYYPNSYAAFAYDSIWAEAMAMNNSIKRLAELNRTLEDFHYGDREMSRILKEEMYNLNFSGISNIVQFDTFGDVHPHVTYLVQYQGNVKRTVATILPKEKRVDFFTTPPNVIRWAGAGPPVDRIKLKQVDIRLPLHVFIIMAALSCLAIILTIVFMIYNNKYRNARVIKMSSPNLNNCILIGCILLYSSNIISGTISIISSATLCMVSNIILIRNIRSN
;
A
#
# COMPACT_ATOMS: atom_id res chain seq x y z
N THR A 1 17.11 20.06 37.15
CA THR A 1 16.48 20.21 35.81
C THR A 1 17.30 19.45 34.78
N PRO A 2 16.68 18.94 33.71
CA PRO A 2 17.40 18.20 32.65
C PRO A 2 18.56 18.99 32.02
N ASN A 3 18.38 20.30 31.79
CA ASN A 3 19.45 21.16 31.26
C ASN A 3 20.67 21.22 32.19
N ASN A 4 20.46 21.42 33.50
CA ASN A 4 21.57 21.49 34.45
C ASN A 4 22.27 20.13 34.59
N PHE A 5 21.54 19.02 34.52
CA PHE A 5 22.12 17.68 34.48
C PHE A 5 23.04 17.52 33.27
N ASN A 6 22.57 17.85 32.06
CA ASN A 6 23.37 17.76 30.84
C ASN A 6 24.63 18.63 30.91
N ILE A 7 24.53 19.85 31.42
CA ILE A 7 25.69 20.73 31.60
C ILE A 7 26.71 20.09 32.55
N ARG A 8 26.26 19.58 33.71
CA ARG A 8 27.15 18.94 34.69
C ARG A 8 27.77 17.64 34.17
N TYR A 9 26.97 16.81 33.49
CA TYR A 9 27.41 15.53 32.95
C TYR A 9 28.49 15.70 31.87
N ASN A 10 28.27 16.63 30.93
CA ASN A 10 29.25 16.90 29.87
C ASN A 10 30.53 17.58 30.38
N ASN A 11 30.44 18.32 31.49
CA ASN A 11 31.59 18.96 32.13
C ASN A 11 32.29 18.05 33.15
N TRP A 12 31.91 16.78 33.27
CA TRP A 12 32.54 15.86 34.21
C TRP A 12 33.99 15.57 33.78
N PRO A 13 34.98 15.56 34.70
CA PRO A 13 36.40 15.50 34.32
C PRO A 13 36.77 14.34 33.39
N THR A 14 36.18 13.16 33.58
CA THR A 14 36.46 11.98 32.74
C THR A 14 35.84 12.07 31.34
N ILE A 15 34.78 12.85 31.16
CA ILE A 15 34.16 13.14 29.86
C ILE A 15 34.97 14.23 29.14
N VAL A 16 35.34 15.29 29.85
CA VAL A 16 36.14 16.41 29.31
C VAL A 16 37.54 15.93 28.90
N ASN A 17 38.17 15.11 29.73
CA ASN A 17 39.49 14.52 29.43
C ASN A 17 39.42 13.34 28.44
N GLN A 18 38.25 13.09 27.84
CA GLN A 18 38.03 12.03 26.84
C GLN A 18 38.42 10.63 27.30
N THR A 19 38.44 10.39 28.62
CA THR A 19 38.64 9.06 29.19
C THR A 19 37.41 8.18 28.94
N TYR A 20 36.22 8.80 28.96
CA TYR A 20 34.95 8.18 28.57
C TYR A 20 34.17 9.08 27.62
N TYR A 21 33.31 8.47 26.81
CA TYR A 21 32.39 9.19 25.93
C TYR A 21 31.04 9.42 26.62
N PRO A 22 30.34 10.54 26.32
CA PRO A 22 28.98 10.76 26.79
C PRO A 22 28.06 9.61 26.38
N ASN A 23 27.31 9.09 27.35
CA ASN A 23 26.37 8.00 27.14
C ASN A 23 24.93 8.55 27.12
N SER A 24 24.19 8.28 26.05
CA SER A 24 22.79 8.67 25.91
C SER A 24 21.87 8.09 27.00
N TYR A 25 22.32 7.04 27.69
CA TYR A 25 21.58 6.38 28.75
C TYR A 25 21.87 6.91 30.17
N ALA A 26 22.75 7.90 30.32
CA ALA A 26 23.15 8.41 31.63
C ALA A 26 21.98 8.94 32.47
N ALA A 27 21.00 9.60 31.83
CA ALA A 27 19.81 10.10 32.51
C ALA A 27 18.93 8.96 33.06
N PHE A 28 18.81 7.84 32.34
CA PHE A 28 18.03 6.69 32.84
C PHE A 28 18.70 6.07 34.06
N ALA A 29 20.02 5.88 34.02
CA ALA A 29 20.76 5.35 35.17
C ALA A 29 20.62 6.27 36.40
N TYR A 30 20.69 7.59 36.21
CA TYR A 30 20.46 8.57 37.26
C TYR A 30 19.06 8.39 37.87
N ASP A 31 18.03 8.32 37.03
CA ASP A 31 16.65 8.16 37.48
C ASP A 31 16.40 6.80 38.14
N SER A 32 17.07 5.73 37.71
CA SER A 32 16.99 4.41 38.34
C SER A 32 17.48 4.43 39.80
N ILE A 33 18.61 5.08 40.07
CA ILE A 33 19.14 5.21 41.44
C ILE A 33 18.20 6.04 42.31
N TRP A 34 17.61 7.10 41.76
CA TRP A 34 16.61 7.89 42.48
C TRP A 34 15.34 7.10 42.75
N ALA A 35 14.87 6.31 41.79
CA ALA A 35 13.71 5.43 41.97
C ALA A 35 13.98 4.40 43.08
N GLU A 36 15.15 3.75 43.07
CA GLU A 36 15.56 2.82 44.12
C GLU A 36 15.56 3.49 45.50
N ALA A 37 16.23 4.64 45.62
CA ALA A 37 16.29 5.38 46.88
C ALA A 37 14.91 5.80 47.40
N MET A 38 14.01 6.25 46.51
CA MET A 38 12.64 6.63 46.89
C MET A 38 11.80 5.42 47.29
N ALA A 39 11.88 4.30 46.56
CA ALA A 39 11.18 3.07 46.93
C ALA A 39 11.63 2.56 48.30
N MET A 40 12.94 2.55 48.55
CA MET A 40 13.51 2.19 49.86
C MET A 40 13.00 3.13 50.95
N ASN A 41 13.08 4.44 50.74
CA ASN A 41 12.62 5.43 51.70
C ASN A 41 11.13 5.29 52.03
N ASN A 42 10.28 5.08 51.02
CA ASN A 42 8.83 4.89 51.23
C ASN A 42 8.53 3.58 51.99
N SER A 43 9.34 2.54 51.79
CA SER A 43 9.17 1.26 52.47
C SER A 43 9.45 1.32 53.98
N ILE A 44 10.27 2.28 54.44
CA ILE A 44 10.68 2.40 55.87
C ILE A 44 9.47 2.45 56.79
N LYS A 45 8.44 3.23 56.44
CA LYS A 45 7.23 3.36 57.27
C LYS A 45 6.50 2.03 57.42
N ARG A 46 6.34 1.29 56.31
CA ARG A 46 5.65 -0.01 56.29
C ARG A 46 6.44 -1.10 57.01
N LEU A 47 7.76 -1.05 56.94
CA LEU A 47 8.63 -1.96 57.69
C LEU A 47 8.58 -1.65 59.20
N ALA A 48 8.54 -0.37 59.58
CA ALA A 48 8.43 0.03 60.98
C ALA A 48 7.11 -0.44 61.62
N GLU A 49 6.00 -0.45 60.88
CA GLU A 49 4.71 -1.02 61.33
C GLU A 49 4.82 -2.53 61.65
N LEU A 50 5.81 -3.22 61.08
CA LEU A 50 6.13 -4.63 61.35
C LEU A 50 7.23 -4.80 62.41
N ASN A 51 7.69 -3.72 63.06
CA ASN A 51 8.88 -3.68 63.92
C ASN A 51 10.17 -4.14 63.20
N ARG A 52 10.32 -3.77 61.91
CA ARG A 52 11.46 -4.14 61.08
C ARG A 52 12.11 -2.90 60.47
N THR A 53 13.37 -3.07 60.11
CA THR A 53 14.20 -2.05 59.44
C THR A 53 14.71 -2.57 58.09
N LEU A 54 15.33 -1.71 57.30
CA LEU A 54 15.92 -2.12 56.01
C LEU A 54 17.13 -3.04 56.21
N GLU A 55 17.80 -2.91 57.35
CA GLU A 55 18.96 -3.69 57.76
C GLU A 55 18.62 -5.15 58.05
N ASP A 56 17.35 -5.47 58.34
CA ASP A 56 16.86 -6.83 58.60
C ASP A 56 16.69 -7.69 57.32
N PHE A 57 17.32 -7.29 56.22
CA PHE A 57 17.21 -7.91 54.91
C PHE A 57 17.77 -9.34 54.87
N HIS A 58 17.00 -10.25 54.28
CA HIS A 58 17.41 -11.63 54.00
C HIS A 58 16.86 -12.08 52.64
N TYR A 59 17.64 -12.83 51.84
CA TYR A 59 17.23 -13.28 50.50
C TYR A 59 15.95 -14.13 50.47
N GLY A 60 15.62 -14.83 51.56
CA GLY A 60 14.41 -15.64 51.66
C GLY A 60 13.14 -14.87 52.01
N ASP A 61 13.26 -13.57 52.31
CA ASP A 61 12.16 -12.76 52.80
C ASP A 61 11.24 -12.26 51.68
N ARG A 62 10.14 -13.00 51.50
CA ARG A 62 9.10 -12.67 50.54
C ARG A 62 8.27 -11.45 50.95
N GLU A 63 8.16 -11.15 52.25
CA GLU A 63 7.35 -10.02 52.72
C GLU A 63 8.06 -8.69 52.46
N MET A 64 9.35 -8.59 52.81
CA MET A 64 10.15 -7.41 52.49
C MET A 64 10.27 -7.21 50.98
N SER A 65 10.51 -8.29 50.22
CA SER A 65 10.54 -8.24 48.75
C SER A 65 9.22 -7.72 48.16
N ARG A 66 8.08 -8.18 48.68
CA ARG A 66 6.75 -7.71 48.26
C ARG A 66 6.55 -6.23 48.58
N ILE A 67 6.91 -5.78 49.78
CA ILE A 67 6.78 -4.36 50.17
C ILE A 67 7.62 -3.49 49.23
N LEU A 68 8.90 -3.81 49.02
CA LEU A 68 9.78 -3.05 48.14
C LEU A 68 9.26 -3.01 46.69
N LYS A 69 8.76 -4.14 46.19
CA LYS A 69 8.14 -4.23 44.86
C LYS A 69 6.90 -3.34 44.74
N GLU A 70 6.02 -3.36 45.75
CA GLU A 70 4.83 -2.51 45.79
C GLU A 70 5.20 -1.02 45.85
N GLU A 71 6.17 -0.64 46.69
CA GLU A 71 6.64 0.74 46.76
C GLU A 71 7.24 1.21 45.44
N MET A 72 7.96 0.34 44.72
CA MET A 72 8.48 0.64 43.39
C MET A 72 7.35 0.91 42.38
N TYR A 73 6.29 0.10 42.36
CA TYR A 73 5.14 0.35 41.47
C TYR A 73 4.33 1.59 41.84
N ASN A 74 4.36 2.00 43.10
CA ASN A 74 3.67 3.20 43.58
C ASN A 74 4.43 4.50 43.26
N LEU A 75 5.67 4.41 42.74
CA LEU A 75 6.44 5.60 42.41
C LEU A 75 5.83 6.38 41.24
N ASN A 76 5.78 7.70 41.41
CA ASN A 76 5.46 8.67 40.38
C ASN A 76 6.22 9.97 40.66
N PHE A 77 7.31 10.20 39.92
CA PHE A 77 8.13 11.39 40.10
C PHE A 77 8.69 11.91 38.79
N SER A 78 9.03 13.20 38.77
CA SER A 78 9.72 13.82 37.62
C SER A 78 11.23 13.56 37.73
N GLY A 79 11.74 12.64 36.93
CA GLY A 79 13.17 12.39 36.75
C GLY A 79 13.84 13.39 35.79
N ILE A 80 15.11 13.13 35.50
CA ILE A 80 15.90 13.85 34.50
C ILE A 80 15.54 13.41 33.08
N SER A 81 15.28 12.12 32.89
CA SER A 81 14.86 11.56 31.60
C SER A 81 13.41 11.90 31.29
N ASN A 82 12.48 11.64 32.22
CA ASN A 82 11.05 11.96 32.13
C ASN A 82 10.34 11.71 33.47
N ILE A 83 9.00 11.75 33.47
CA ILE A 83 8.18 11.16 34.52
C ILE A 83 8.46 9.66 34.59
N VAL A 84 8.94 9.20 35.74
CA VAL A 84 9.21 7.79 36.02
C VAL A 84 8.00 7.21 36.75
N GLN A 85 7.35 6.26 36.10
CA GLN A 85 6.22 5.50 36.62
C GLN A 85 6.25 4.12 35.97
N PHE A 86 6.10 3.07 36.77
CA PHE A 86 6.13 1.69 36.28
C PHE A 86 4.72 1.18 36.00
N ASP A 87 4.57 0.45 34.90
CA ASP A 87 3.33 -0.26 34.57
C ASP A 87 3.25 -1.62 35.27
N THR A 88 2.19 -2.40 35.00
CA THR A 88 2.00 -3.71 35.63
C THR A 88 3.05 -4.76 35.26
N PHE A 89 3.79 -4.54 34.16
CA PHE A 89 4.85 -5.43 33.69
C PHE A 89 6.23 -5.02 34.19
N GLY A 90 6.35 -3.85 34.82
CA GLY A 90 7.62 -3.28 35.28
C GLY A 90 8.29 -2.39 34.23
N ASP A 91 7.61 -2.08 33.13
CA ASP A 91 8.11 -1.14 32.13
C ASP A 91 7.83 0.29 32.59
N VAL A 92 8.77 1.19 32.32
CA VAL A 92 8.54 2.62 32.53
C VAL A 92 7.56 3.11 31.48
N HIS A 93 6.53 3.85 31.92
CA HIS A 93 5.51 4.41 31.04
C HIS A 93 6.11 5.03 29.77
N PRO A 94 5.53 4.75 28.59
CA PRO A 94 6.18 5.05 27.32
C PRO A 94 6.46 6.54 27.16
N HIS A 95 7.71 6.82 26.83
CA HIS A 95 8.25 8.16 26.68
C HIS A 95 7.75 8.80 25.38
N VAL A 96 7.85 10.13 25.31
CA VAL A 96 7.72 10.87 24.06
C VAL A 96 8.72 10.30 23.05
N THR A 97 8.21 9.77 21.93
CA THR A 97 9.05 9.15 20.89
C THR A 97 9.13 10.06 19.68
N TYR A 98 10.33 10.24 19.14
CA TYR A 98 10.55 11.10 17.98
C TYR A 98 10.59 10.26 16.70
N LEU A 99 9.74 10.62 15.73
CA LEU A 99 9.82 10.08 14.38
C LEU A 99 10.88 10.86 13.61
N VAL A 100 11.92 10.17 13.15
CA VAL A 100 13.04 10.79 12.43
C VAL A 100 13.06 10.32 10.98
N GLN A 101 13.20 11.27 10.07
CA GLN A 101 13.37 11.01 8.64
C GLN A 101 14.73 11.55 8.18
N TYR A 102 15.44 10.76 7.37
CA TYR A 102 16.58 11.27 6.61
C TYR A 102 16.07 12.06 5.40
N GLN A 103 16.46 13.32 5.31
CA GLN A 103 16.13 14.20 4.20
C GLN A 103 17.45 14.70 3.58
N GLY A 104 17.84 14.07 2.47
CA GLY A 104 19.22 14.17 1.98
C GLY A 104 20.19 13.57 3.00
N ASN A 105 21.23 14.33 3.37
CA ASN A 105 22.24 13.89 4.33
C ASN A 105 21.94 14.33 5.78
N VAL A 106 20.73 14.83 6.07
CA VAL A 106 20.37 15.38 7.39
C VAL A 106 19.24 14.56 8.01
N LYS A 107 19.43 14.11 9.25
CA LYS A 107 18.35 13.56 10.10
C LYS A 107 17.45 14.70 10.59
N ARG A 108 16.15 14.59 10.35
CA ARG A 108 15.16 15.56 10.84
C ARG A 108 14.07 14.85 11.62
N THR A 109 13.74 15.36 12.79
CA THR A 109 12.57 14.92 13.53
C THR A 109 11.32 15.48 12.85
N VAL A 110 10.47 14.61 12.33
CA VAL A 110 9.30 14.96 11.52
C VAL A 110 7.96 14.76 12.23
N ALA A 111 7.96 14.02 13.34
CA ALA A 111 6.80 13.94 14.22
C ALA A 111 7.21 13.60 15.65
N THR A 112 6.31 13.88 16.57
CA THR A 112 6.39 13.50 17.98
C THR A 112 5.23 12.58 18.31
N ILE A 113 5.51 11.38 18.78
CA ILE A 113 4.53 10.41 19.26
C ILE A 113 4.32 10.68 20.74
N LEU A 114 3.06 10.90 21.13
CA LEU A 114 2.62 11.17 22.49
C LEU A 114 1.77 9.97 22.97
N PRO A 115 2.37 8.96 23.63
CA PRO A 115 1.68 7.72 23.98
C PRO A 115 0.50 7.94 24.94
N LYS A 116 0.65 8.86 25.90
CA LYS A 116 -0.40 9.21 26.87
C LYS A 116 -1.67 9.72 26.19
N GLU A 117 -1.51 10.46 25.10
CA GLU A 117 -2.61 11.08 24.35
C GLU A 117 -3.05 10.22 23.14
N LYS A 118 -2.36 9.10 22.89
CA LYS A 118 -2.56 8.23 21.72
C LYS A 118 -2.56 9.00 20.39
N ARG A 119 -1.72 10.03 20.30
CA ARG A 119 -1.63 10.91 19.11
C ARG A 119 -0.21 11.01 18.59
N VAL A 120 -0.11 11.34 17.30
CA VAL A 120 1.16 11.64 16.63
C VAL A 120 1.07 13.05 16.06
N ASP A 121 1.96 13.91 16.55
CA ASP A 121 2.03 15.31 16.15
C ASP A 121 3.08 15.48 15.07
N PHE A 122 2.62 15.64 13.83
CA PHE A 122 3.50 15.93 12.71
C PHE A 122 3.90 17.40 12.69
N PHE A 123 5.18 17.66 12.44
CA PHE A 123 5.63 19.02 12.19
C PHE A 123 5.12 19.49 10.82
N THR A 124 4.45 20.63 10.80
CA THR A 124 3.84 21.22 9.58
C THR A 124 4.69 22.34 8.98
N THR A 125 5.70 22.82 9.70
CA THR A 125 6.57 23.91 9.28
C THR A 125 7.94 23.40 8.82
N PRO A 126 8.46 23.88 7.68
CA PRO A 126 9.83 23.59 7.26
C PRO A 126 10.84 24.07 8.32
N PRO A 127 11.95 23.35 8.51
CA PRO A 127 12.44 22.25 7.69
C PRO A 127 12.01 20.85 8.18
N ASN A 128 11.17 20.76 9.21
CA ASN A 128 10.86 19.51 9.91
C ASN A 128 9.64 18.77 9.34
N VAL A 129 9.11 19.18 8.19
CA VAL A 129 7.97 18.49 7.56
C VAL A 129 8.41 17.17 6.93
N ILE A 130 7.58 16.13 7.02
CA ILE A 130 7.81 14.88 6.30
C ILE A 130 7.86 15.11 4.78
N ARG A 131 8.85 14.50 4.10
CA ARG A 131 9.02 14.63 2.64
C ARG A 131 8.99 13.27 1.98
N TRP A 132 8.20 13.14 0.93
CA TRP A 132 8.13 11.93 0.11
C TRP A 132 8.79 12.19 -1.24
N ALA A 133 9.21 11.12 -1.94
CA ALA A 133 9.80 11.25 -3.27
C ALA A 133 8.79 11.76 -4.32
N GLY A 134 7.49 11.52 -4.10
CA GLY A 134 6.39 12.01 -4.93
C GLY A 134 5.40 12.89 -4.16
N ALA A 135 4.15 12.94 -4.62
CA ALA A 135 3.09 13.76 -4.03
C ALA A 135 2.61 13.30 -2.64
N GLY A 136 3.04 12.13 -2.17
CA GLY A 136 2.59 11.56 -0.90
C GLY A 136 3.26 10.23 -0.57
N PRO A 137 2.82 9.56 0.51
CA PRO A 137 3.31 8.25 0.87
C PRO A 137 3.04 7.24 -0.25
N PRO A 138 3.94 6.27 -0.47
CA PRO A 138 3.72 5.22 -1.44
C PRO A 138 2.48 4.39 -1.05
N VAL A 139 1.77 3.89 -2.07
CA VAL A 139 0.67 2.97 -1.85
C VAL A 139 1.22 1.57 -1.56
N ASP A 140 0.54 0.84 -0.67
CA ASP A 140 0.92 -0.49 -0.22
C ASP A 140 0.90 -1.57 -1.33
N ARG A 141 0.04 -1.40 -2.34
CA ARG A 141 -0.11 -2.36 -3.43
C ARG A 141 -0.23 -1.71 -4.81
N ILE A 142 0.13 -2.50 -5.82
CA ILE A 142 -0.06 -2.16 -7.22
C ILE A 142 -1.56 -2.04 -7.50
N LYS A 143 -1.96 -0.95 -8.17
CA LYS A 143 -3.33 -0.77 -8.65
C LYS A 143 -3.42 -1.33 -10.06
N LEU A 144 -4.04 -2.50 -10.21
CA LEU A 144 -4.33 -3.08 -11.52
C LEU A 144 -5.44 -2.26 -12.19
N LYS A 145 -5.12 -1.69 -13.36
CA LYS A 145 -6.11 -1.02 -14.21
C LYS A 145 -6.39 -1.92 -15.41
N GLN A 146 -7.56 -2.55 -15.43
CA GLN A 146 -8.02 -3.23 -16.62
C GLN A 146 -8.37 -2.18 -17.68
N VAL A 147 -7.80 -2.36 -18.88
CA VAL A 147 -8.05 -1.49 -20.02
C VAL A 147 -8.56 -2.37 -21.15
N ASP A 148 -9.78 -2.11 -21.61
CA ASP A 148 -10.35 -2.76 -22.77
C ASP A 148 -9.68 -2.21 -24.04
N ILE A 149 -8.95 -3.06 -24.76
CA ILE A 149 -8.39 -2.72 -26.06
C ILE A 149 -9.48 -2.96 -27.11
N ARG A 150 -10.00 -1.87 -27.71
CA ARG A 150 -11.03 -1.91 -28.76
C ARG A 150 -10.47 -1.48 -30.11
N LEU A 151 -11.12 -1.90 -31.20
CA LEU A 151 -10.75 -1.47 -32.54
C LEU A 151 -10.95 0.05 -32.67
N PRO A 152 -9.97 0.81 -33.17
CA PRO A 152 -10.14 2.24 -33.38
C PRO A 152 -11.23 2.50 -34.43
N LEU A 153 -12.12 3.45 -34.15
CA LEU A 153 -13.34 3.70 -34.93
C LEU A 153 -13.06 4.01 -36.42
N HIS A 154 -11.96 4.70 -36.72
CA HIS A 154 -11.62 5.05 -38.10
C HIS A 154 -11.31 3.81 -38.96
N VAL A 155 -10.62 2.81 -38.41
CA VAL A 155 -10.36 1.54 -39.13
C VAL A 155 -11.66 0.81 -39.39
N PHE A 156 -12.56 0.78 -38.41
CA PHE A 156 -13.88 0.16 -38.58
C PHE A 156 -14.68 0.79 -39.72
N ILE A 157 -14.76 2.13 -39.75
CA ILE A 157 -15.53 2.86 -40.79
C ILE A 157 -15.00 2.56 -42.19
N ILE A 158 -13.68 2.60 -42.38
CA ILE A 158 -13.05 2.33 -43.68
C ILE A 158 -13.34 0.90 -44.14
N MET A 159 -13.15 -0.09 -43.26
CA MET A 159 -13.39 -1.50 -43.57
C MET A 159 -14.87 -1.82 -43.82
N ALA A 160 -15.78 -1.18 -43.08
CA ALA A 160 -17.21 -1.32 -43.28
C ALA A 160 -17.65 -0.72 -44.62
N ALA A 161 -17.18 0.48 -44.96
CA ALA A 161 -17.49 1.13 -46.25
C ALA A 161 -17.02 0.28 -47.44
N LEU A 162 -15.80 -0.25 -47.38
CA LEU A 162 -15.26 -1.13 -48.42
C LEU A 162 -16.07 -2.43 -48.55
N SER A 163 -16.51 -3.01 -47.42
CA SER A 163 -17.34 -4.22 -47.41
C SER A 163 -18.72 -3.96 -48.02
N CYS A 164 -19.35 -2.81 -47.72
CA CYS A 164 -20.61 -2.41 -48.33
C CYS A 164 -20.49 -2.24 -49.86
N LEU A 165 -19.42 -1.60 -50.33
CA LEU A 165 -19.14 -1.46 -51.77
C LEU A 165 -18.98 -2.83 -52.45
N ALA A 166 -18.26 -3.76 -51.82
CA ALA A 166 -18.06 -5.11 -52.34
C ALA A 166 -19.37 -5.93 -52.39
N ILE A 167 -20.26 -5.78 -51.41
CA ILE A 167 -21.59 -6.41 -51.42
C ILE A 167 -22.43 -5.86 -52.58
N ILE A 168 -22.45 -4.54 -52.78
CA ILE A 168 -23.19 -3.92 -53.90
C ILE A 168 -22.69 -4.46 -55.24
N LEU A 169 -21.37 -4.50 -55.45
CA LEU A 169 -20.77 -5.03 -56.67
C LEU A 169 -21.12 -6.51 -56.89
N THR A 170 -21.10 -7.31 -55.82
CA THR A 170 -21.43 -8.74 -55.85
C THR A 170 -22.90 -8.96 -56.23
N ILE A 171 -23.82 -8.12 -55.73
CA ILE A 171 -25.25 -8.16 -56.11
C ILE A 171 -25.42 -7.82 -57.60
N VAL A 172 -24.71 -6.81 -58.11
CA VAL A 172 -24.73 -6.46 -59.54
C VAL A 172 -24.27 -7.64 -60.40
N PHE A 173 -23.17 -8.29 -60.03
CA PHE A 173 -22.68 -9.48 -60.73
C PHE A 173 -23.66 -10.66 -60.64
N MET A 174 -24.33 -10.84 -59.50
CA MET A 174 -25.35 -11.87 -59.34
C MET A 174 -26.56 -11.63 -60.23
N ILE A 175 -27.05 -10.39 -60.32
CA ILE A 175 -28.14 -10.00 -61.23
C ILE A 175 -27.72 -10.23 -62.68
N TYR A 176 -26.50 -9.83 -63.05
CA TYR A 176 -25.97 -10.03 -64.39
C TYR A 176 -25.85 -11.52 -64.75
N ASN A 177 -25.31 -12.33 -63.83
CA ASN A 177 -25.16 -13.78 -63.99
C ASN A 177 -26.53 -14.45 -64.21
N ASN A 178 -27.55 -14.08 -63.43
CA ASN A 178 -28.90 -14.62 -63.58
C ASN A 178 -29.60 -14.15 -64.87
N LYS A 179 -29.46 -12.87 -65.25
CA LYS A 179 -30.10 -12.30 -66.45
C LYS A 179 -29.58 -12.94 -67.73
N TYR A 180 -28.27 -13.18 -67.82
CA TYR A 180 -27.63 -13.73 -69.01
C TYR A 180 -27.29 -15.23 -68.88
N ARG A 181 -27.91 -15.95 -67.94
CA ARG A 181 -27.68 -17.39 -67.69
C ARG A 181 -27.79 -18.28 -68.93
N ASN A 182 -28.57 -17.87 -69.93
CA ASN A 182 -28.80 -18.62 -71.17
C ASN A 182 -27.83 -18.23 -72.30
N ALA A 183 -27.03 -17.18 -72.14
CA ALA A 183 -26.01 -16.81 -73.12
C ALA A 183 -24.90 -17.87 -73.13
N ARG A 184 -24.42 -18.26 -74.33
CA ARG A 184 -23.46 -19.38 -74.53
C ARG A 184 -22.23 -19.29 -73.63
N VAL A 185 -21.67 -18.09 -73.47
CA VAL A 185 -20.48 -17.82 -72.64
C VAL A 185 -20.75 -18.10 -71.16
N ILE A 186 -21.87 -17.60 -70.62
CA ILE A 186 -22.20 -17.74 -69.20
C ILE A 186 -22.68 -19.16 -68.88
N LYS A 187 -23.39 -19.79 -69.82
CA LYS A 187 -23.85 -21.18 -69.68
C LYS A 187 -22.70 -22.17 -69.58
N MET A 188 -21.59 -21.95 -70.31
CA MET A 188 -20.38 -22.78 -70.22
C MET A 188 -19.60 -22.59 -68.90
N SER A 189 -19.83 -21.49 -68.17
CA SER A 189 -19.14 -21.16 -66.92
C SER A 189 -19.83 -21.68 -65.65
N SER A 190 -20.83 -22.56 -65.78
CA SER A 190 -21.60 -23.12 -64.65
C SER A 190 -22.29 -22.04 -63.78
N PRO A 191 -23.39 -21.43 -64.25
CA PRO A 191 -24.03 -20.28 -63.58
C PRO A 191 -24.50 -20.56 -62.15
N ASN A 192 -24.93 -21.79 -61.84
CA ASN A 192 -25.35 -22.15 -60.47
C ASN A 192 -24.17 -22.16 -59.48
N LEU A 193 -23.00 -22.59 -59.93
CA LEU A 193 -21.78 -22.60 -59.11
C LEU A 193 -21.27 -21.16 -58.90
N ASN A 194 -21.31 -20.32 -59.94
CA ASN A 194 -20.97 -18.90 -59.81
C ASN A 194 -21.92 -18.17 -58.85
N ASN A 195 -23.22 -18.47 -58.88
CA ASN A 195 -24.16 -17.90 -57.90
C ASN A 195 -23.87 -18.38 -56.47
N CYS A 196 -23.46 -19.63 -56.27
CA CYS A 196 -23.02 -20.12 -54.96
C CYS A 196 -21.79 -19.35 -54.43
N ILE A 197 -20.79 -19.12 -55.29
CA ILE A 197 -19.59 -18.33 -54.95
C ILE A 197 -19.96 -16.89 -54.58
N LEU A 198 -20.86 -16.25 -55.34
CA LEU A 198 -21.31 -14.88 -55.06
C LEU A 198 -22.07 -14.79 -53.73
N ILE A 199 -22.89 -15.79 -53.40
CA ILE A 199 -23.55 -15.87 -52.07
C ILE A 199 -22.50 -16.01 -50.96
N GLY A 200 -21.47 -16.84 -51.15
CA GLY A 200 -20.35 -16.95 -50.22
C GLY A 200 -19.62 -15.62 -49.99
N CYS A 201 -19.41 -14.84 -51.06
CA CYS A 201 -18.81 -13.50 -50.97
C CYS A 201 -19.66 -12.54 -50.13
N ILE A 202 -20.99 -12.52 -50.33
CA ILE A 202 -21.91 -11.69 -49.53
C ILE A 202 -21.82 -12.06 -48.04
N LEU A 203 -21.77 -13.35 -47.72
CA LEU A 203 -21.66 -13.84 -46.34
C LEU A 203 -20.32 -13.44 -45.70
N LEU A 204 -19.20 -13.51 -46.43
CA LEU A 204 -17.89 -13.10 -45.94
C LEU A 204 -17.83 -11.61 -45.62
N TYR A 205 -18.28 -10.74 -46.54
CA TYR A 205 -18.30 -9.30 -46.29
C TYR A 205 -19.25 -8.90 -45.15
N SER A 206 -20.37 -9.61 -45.00
CA SER A 206 -21.30 -9.40 -43.88
C SER A 206 -20.66 -9.79 -42.53
N SER A 207 -19.88 -10.88 -42.49
CA SER A 207 -19.14 -11.29 -41.29
C SER A 207 -18.10 -10.27 -40.83
N ASN A 208 -17.42 -9.60 -41.76
CA ASN A 208 -16.46 -8.53 -41.44
C ASN A 208 -17.13 -7.37 -40.68
N ILE A 209 -18.30 -6.92 -41.14
CA ILE A 209 -19.07 -5.85 -40.50
C ILE A 209 -19.53 -6.27 -39.09
N ILE A 210 -20.02 -7.50 -38.95
CA ILE A 210 -20.46 -8.06 -37.66
C ILE A 210 -19.29 -8.13 -36.67
N SER A 211 -18.12 -8.59 -37.11
CA SER A 211 -16.93 -8.70 -36.27
C SER A 211 -16.43 -7.33 -35.77
N GLY A 212 -16.42 -6.32 -36.63
CA GLY A 212 -16.11 -4.95 -36.20
C GLY A 212 -17.15 -4.38 -35.23
N THR A 213 -18.42 -4.72 -35.41
CA THR A 213 -19.51 -4.29 -34.51
C THR A 213 -19.38 -4.93 -33.12
N ILE A 214 -18.96 -6.20 -33.03
CA ILE A 214 -18.68 -6.88 -31.74
C ILE A 214 -17.58 -6.16 -30.94
N SER A 215 -16.58 -5.59 -31.62
CA SER A 215 -15.51 -4.82 -30.97
C SER A 215 -16.01 -3.52 -30.33
N ILE A 216 -17.15 -3.00 -30.79
CA ILE A 216 -17.78 -1.77 -30.30
C ILE A 216 -18.88 -2.10 -29.28
N ILE A 217 -19.72 -3.10 -29.59
CA ILE A 217 -20.89 -3.53 -28.83
C ILE A 217 -20.68 -4.99 -28.43
N SER A 218 -20.36 -5.24 -27.16
CA SER A 218 -20.24 -6.59 -26.61
C SER A 218 -21.61 -7.26 -26.50
N SER A 219 -22.05 -7.92 -27.58
CA SER A 219 -23.32 -8.67 -27.64
C SER A 219 -23.07 -10.16 -27.91
N ALA A 220 -23.59 -11.02 -27.04
CA ALA A 220 -23.51 -12.47 -27.19
C ALA A 220 -24.21 -12.97 -28.47
N THR A 221 -25.31 -12.33 -28.85
CA THR A 221 -26.08 -12.66 -30.06
C THR A 221 -25.26 -12.40 -31.32
N LEU A 222 -24.54 -11.27 -31.39
CA LEU A 222 -23.67 -10.97 -32.54
C LEU A 222 -22.50 -11.97 -32.62
N CYS A 223 -21.95 -12.39 -31.49
CA CYS A 223 -20.89 -13.39 -31.44
C CYS A 223 -21.36 -14.76 -31.95
N MET A 224 -22.59 -15.18 -31.61
CA MET A 224 -23.18 -16.41 -32.14
C MET A 224 -23.43 -16.32 -33.65
N VAL A 225 -23.98 -15.21 -34.13
CA VAL A 225 -24.22 -15.00 -35.57
C VAL A 225 -22.91 -15.00 -36.37
N SER A 226 -21.86 -14.33 -35.87
CA SER A 226 -20.55 -14.32 -36.53
C SER A 226 -19.96 -15.73 -36.66
N ASN A 227 -20.02 -16.53 -35.60
CA ASN A 227 -19.55 -17.92 -35.61
C ASN A 227 -20.33 -18.79 -36.61
N ILE A 228 -21.66 -18.65 -36.68
CA ILE A 228 -22.48 -19.42 -37.62
C ILE A 228 -22.12 -19.09 -39.08
N ILE A 229 -21.87 -17.81 -39.39
CA ILE A 229 -21.49 -17.37 -40.74
C ILE A 229 -20.09 -17.89 -41.12
N LEU A 230 -19.13 -17.87 -40.18
CA LEU A 230 -17.76 -18.34 -40.43
C LEU A 230 -17.66 -19.88 -40.51
N ILE A 231 -18.32 -20.61 -39.60
CA ILE A 231 -18.27 -22.09 -39.56
C ILE A 231 -18.95 -22.70 -40.79
N ARG A 232 -20.04 -22.11 -41.30
CA ARG A 232 -20.69 -22.58 -42.54
C ARG A 232 -19.82 -22.40 -43.78
N ASN A 233 -18.88 -21.44 -43.78
CA ASN A 233 -17.91 -21.29 -44.86
C ASN A 233 -16.76 -22.33 -44.80
N ILE A 234 -16.41 -22.82 -43.60
CA ILE A 234 -15.29 -23.77 -43.42
C ILE A 234 -15.72 -25.23 -43.64
N ARG A 235 -16.97 -25.60 -43.33
CA ARG A 235 -17.51 -26.97 -43.49
C ARG A 235 -17.96 -27.33 -44.92
N SER A 236 -17.76 -26.43 -45.89
CA SER A 236 -18.15 -26.61 -47.30
C SER A 236 -16.97 -27.03 -48.21
N ASN A 237 -15.79 -27.27 -47.65
CA ASN A 237 -14.67 -27.94 -48.31
C ASN A 237 -14.58 -29.39 -47.84
#